data_AF-A0A9P1CVG2-F1
#
_entry.id   AF-A0A9P1CVG2-F1
#
_cell.length_a   1.000
_cell.length_b   1.000
_cell.length_c   1.000
_cell.angle_alpha   90.00
_cell.angle_beta   90.00
_cell.angle_gamma   90.00
#
_symmetry.space_group_name_H-M   'P 1'
#
loop_
_entity.id
_entity.type
_entity.pdbx_description
1 polymer ?
#
loop_
_entity_poly.entity_id
_entity_poly.type
_entity_poly.pdbx_seq_one_letter_code
_entity_poly.pdbx_strand_id
1 'polypeptide(L)'
;MVTLTKLRAWRCFRSAAAADAARLVRMPATLKLSSLDAARRQVLWQSRTREWMEMNSLLGCFVESHLATLNDDQVQQLSRLLTHRDVVLYPWLAGKAPVPAEMLNEPNDRNEVMVMLLRYVNPKHPALKQIS
;
A
#
# COMPACT_ATOMS: atom_id res chain seq x y z
N MET A 1 3.79 19.19 29.34
CA MET A 1 2.74 19.59 28.38
C MET A 1 3.17 19.16 26.99
N VAL A 2 2.72 17.97 26.54
CA VAL A 2 3.03 17.44 25.22
C VAL A 2 1.91 17.86 24.27
N THR A 3 2.23 18.65 23.26
CA THR A 3 1.28 19.16 22.28
C THR A 3 0.84 18.04 21.33
N LEU A 4 -0.43 17.65 21.45
CA LEU A 4 -1.13 16.75 20.53
C LEU A 4 -1.33 17.44 19.17
N THR A 5 -0.29 17.38 18.34
CA THR A 5 -0.35 17.83 16.95
C THR A 5 -1.14 16.83 16.09
N LYS A 6 -2.46 17.08 16.02
CA LYS A 6 -3.38 16.84 14.90
C LYS A 6 -3.01 15.72 13.92
N LEU A 7 -3.55 14.53 14.17
CA LEU A 7 -3.81 13.51 13.15
C LEU A 7 -4.85 14.06 12.15
N ARG A 8 -4.40 14.72 11.09
CA ARG A 8 -5.22 15.12 9.93
C ARG A 8 -4.57 14.57 8.66
N ALA A 9 -4.76 13.29 8.34
CA ALA A 9 -4.34 12.76 7.03
C ALA A 9 -4.89 11.36 6.71
N TRP A 10 -6.18 11.12 6.94
CA TRP A 10 -6.87 9.97 6.32
C TRP A 10 -8.15 10.50 5.66
N ARG A 11 -7.97 11.40 4.69
CA ARG A 11 -9.09 11.90 3.87
C ARG A 11 -9.30 10.94 2.69
N CYS A 12 -10.06 9.88 2.95
CA CYS A 12 -10.89 9.27 1.90
C CYS A 12 -12.17 10.08 1.64
N PHE A 13 -12.37 11.23 2.30
CA PHE A 13 -13.50 12.11 2.06
C PHE A 13 -13.05 13.56 1.86
N ARG A 14 -13.22 14.03 0.62
CA ARG A 14 -13.35 15.42 0.13
C ARG A 14 -12.51 16.52 0.79
N SER A 15 -11.69 17.18 -0.02
CA SER A 15 -11.76 18.65 -0.18
C SER A 15 -11.18 19.05 -1.54
N ALA A 16 -11.97 19.81 -2.29
CA ALA A 16 -11.60 20.38 -3.57
C ALA A 16 -10.79 21.67 -3.36
N ALA A 17 -9.55 21.68 -3.83
CA ALA A 17 -8.82 22.89 -4.17
C ALA A 17 -7.87 22.54 -5.32
N ALA A 18 -8.01 23.31 -6.40
CA ALA A 18 -7.53 23.05 -7.75
C ALA A 18 -6.01 23.23 -7.92
N ALA A 19 -5.44 22.46 -8.86
CA ALA A 19 -4.40 22.85 -9.84
C ALA A 19 -3.38 21.73 -10.22
N ASP A 20 -3.64 20.45 -9.90
CA ASP A 20 -2.84 19.33 -10.44
C ASP A 20 -3.76 18.15 -10.82
N ALA A 21 -4.50 18.33 -11.92
CA ALA A 21 -5.64 17.50 -12.31
C ALA A 21 -5.29 16.07 -12.77
N ALA A 22 -4.00 15.70 -12.86
CA ALA A 22 -3.56 14.36 -13.29
C ALA A 22 -3.34 13.38 -12.12
N ARG A 23 -3.39 13.85 -10.87
CA ARG A 23 -3.20 13.02 -9.66
C ARG A 23 -4.48 12.90 -8.83
N LEU A 24 -5.63 12.88 -9.49
CA LEU A 24 -6.83 12.37 -8.86
C LEU A 24 -6.67 10.86 -8.76
N VAL A 25 -6.74 10.34 -7.54
CA VAL A 25 -6.92 8.92 -7.26
C VAL A 25 -8.03 8.44 -8.17
N ARG A 26 -7.66 7.81 -9.30
CA ARG A 26 -8.60 7.11 -10.16
C ARG A 26 -9.29 6.15 -9.21
N MET A 27 -10.60 6.32 -8.97
CA MET A 27 -11.36 5.29 -8.30
C MET A 27 -11.05 4.02 -9.09
N PRO A 28 -10.41 3.02 -8.47
CA PRO A 28 -9.99 1.88 -9.21
C PRO A 28 -11.24 1.26 -9.83
N ALA A 29 -11.14 0.90 -11.10
CA ALA A 29 -12.23 0.19 -11.74
C ALA A 29 -12.54 -1.04 -10.89
N THR A 30 -13.81 -1.25 -10.55
CA THR A 30 -14.23 -2.42 -9.77
C THR A 30 -13.71 -3.67 -10.47
N LEU A 31 -12.65 -4.28 -9.95
CA LEU A 31 -12.05 -5.46 -10.55
C LEU A 31 -13.09 -6.58 -10.52
N LYS A 32 -13.36 -7.17 -11.68
CA LYS A 32 -14.27 -8.31 -11.78
C LYS A 32 -13.57 -9.55 -11.26
N LEU A 33 -14.06 -10.12 -10.17
CA LEU A 33 -13.48 -11.33 -9.57
C LEU A 33 -13.40 -12.51 -10.55
N SER A 34 -14.35 -12.63 -11.48
CA SER A 34 -14.35 -13.67 -12.51
C SER A 34 -13.19 -13.58 -13.50
N SER A 35 -12.59 -12.39 -13.65
CA SER A 35 -11.45 -12.16 -14.55
C SER A 35 -10.09 -12.32 -13.89
N LEU A 36 -10.04 -12.56 -12.58
CA LEU A 36 -8.80 -12.66 -11.81
C LEU A 36 -8.42 -14.12 -11.56
N ASP A 37 -7.11 -14.40 -11.67
CA ASP A 37 -6.53 -15.67 -11.25
C ASP A 37 -6.65 -15.89 -9.74
N ALA A 38 -6.49 -17.14 -9.30
CA ALA A 38 -6.63 -17.50 -7.88
C ALA A 38 -5.74 -16.66 -6.96
N ALA A 39 -4.46 -16.44 -7.31
CA ALA A 39 -3.52 -15.64 -6.53
C ALA A 39 -3.95 -14.16 -6.43
N ARG A 40 -4.35 -13.57 -7.56
CA ARG A 40 -4.83 -12.17 -7.62
C ARG A 40 -6.11 -11.98 -6.81
N ARG A 41 -7.05 -12.94 -6.88
CA ARG A 41 -8.26 -12.93 -6.04
C ARG A 41 -7.94 -13.01 -4.55
N GLN A 42 -7.00 -13.87 -4.17
CA GLN A 42 -6.59 -14.04 -2.79
C GLN A 42 -5.97 -12.75 -2.25
N VAL A 43 -5.06 -12.13 -3.00
CA VAL A 43 -4.44 -10.83 -2.65
C VAL A 43 -5.50 -9.73 -2.48
N LEU A 44 -6.44 -9.63 -3.42
CA LEU A 44 -7.53 -8.66 -3.32
C LEU A 44 -8.40 -8.90 -2.08
N TRP A 45 -8.74 -10.16 -1.81
CA TRP A 45 -9.51 -10.53 -0.62
C TRP A 45 -8.75 -10.17 0.67
N GLN A 46 -7.49 -10.60 0.81
CA GLN A 46 -6.65 -10.31 1.98
C GLN A 46 -6.48 -8.81 2.23
N SER A 47 -6.36 -8.00 1.17
CA SER A 47 -6.28 -6.54 1.30
C SER A 47 -7.57 -5.94 1.87
N ARG A 48 -8.72 -6.57 1.58
CA ARG A 48 -10.06 -6.11 1.92
C ARG A 48 -10.62 -6.68 3.23
N THR A 49 -9.98 -7.70 3.81
CA THR A 49 -10.46 -8.39 5.02
C THR A 49 -9.56 -8.17 6.23
N ARG A 50 -8.98 -6.98 6.35
CA ARG A 50 -8.13 -6.61 7.50
C ARG A 50 -8.94 -6.15 8.71
N GLU A 51 -8.33 -6.26 9.88
CA GLU A 51 -8.95 -5.89 11.16
C GLU A 51 -9.17 -4.38 11.25
N TRP A 52 -8.20 -3.59 10.78
CA TRP A 52 -8.28 -2.12 10.83
C TRP A 52 -8.90 -1.59 9.55
N MET A 53 -10.02 -0.87 9.67
CA MET A 53 -10.77 -0.33 8.54
C MET A 53 -9.93 0.65 7.70
N GLU A 54 -9.07 1.41 8.36
CA GLU A 54 -8.11 2.31 7.73
C GLU A 54 -7.14 1.52 6.84
N MET A 55 -6.50 0.48 7.38
CA MET A 55 -5.57 -0.36 6.63
C MET A 55 -6.24 -1.07 5.46
N ASN A 56 -7.47 -1.55 5.69
CA ASN A 56 -8.31 -2.12 4.65
C ASN A 56 -8.54 -1.13 3.50
N SER A 57 -8.97 0.10 3.81
CA SER A 57 -9.21 1.11 2.78
C SER A 57 -7.93 1.50 2.03
N LEU A 58 -6.81 1.69 2.73
CA LEU A 58 -5.53 2.05 2.11
C LEU A 58 -5.03 0.96 1.15
N LEU A 59 -4.96 -0.28 1.65
CA LEU A 59 -4.42 -1.40 0.87
C LEU A 59 -5.39 -1.84 -0.21
N GLY A 60 -6.70 -1.85 0.04
CA GLY A 60 -7.71 -2.14 -0.95
C GLY A 60 -7.61 -1.21 -2.16
N CYS A 61 -7.54 0.12 -1.93
CA CYS A 61 -7.37 1.08 -3.02
C CYS A 61 -6.04 0.90 -3.77
N PHE A 62 -4.95 0.62 -3.06
CA PHE A 62 -3.65 0.36 -3.67
C PHE A 62 -3.71 -0.88 -4.58
N VAL A 63 -4.21 -2.00 -4.07
CA VAL A 63 -4.29 -3.27 -4.79
C VAL A 63 -5.21 -3.11 -6.00
N GLU A 64 -6.40 -2.55 -5.84
CA GLU A 64 -7.34 -2.42 -6.97
C GLU A 64 -6.79 -1.53 -8.10
N SER A 65 -5.94 -0.55 -7.77
CA SER A 65 -5.33 0.35 -8.76
C SER A 65 -4.15 -0.28 -9.52
N HIS A 66 -3.44 -1.22 -8.91
CA HIS A 66 -2.19 -1.77 -9.46
C HIS A 66 -2.30 -3.23 -9.89
N LEU A 67 -3.23 -4.02 -9.33
CA LEU A 67 -3.27 -5.48 -9.52
C LEU A 67 -3.39 -5.91 -10.98
N ALA A 68 -4.03 -5.10 -11.83
CA ALA A 68 -4.14 -5.37 -13.26
C ALA A 68 -2.81 -5.20 -14.03
N THR A 69 -1.86 -4.44 -13.49
CA THR A 69 -0.56 -4.18 -14.11
C THR A 69 0.59 -4.95 -13.45
N LEU A 70 0.31 -5.66 -12.35
CA LEU A 70 1.34 -6.44 -11.66
C LEU A 70 1.63 -7.76 -12.38
N ASN A 71 2.92 -8.03 -12.58
CA ASN A 71 3.43 -9.31 -13.03
C ASN A 71 3.26 -10.38 -11.94
N ASP A 72 3.37 -11.66 -12.29
CA ASP A 72 3.13 -12.76 -11.35
C ASP A 72 4.10 -12.75 -10.15
N ASP A 73 5.37 -12.40 -10.36
CA ASP A 73 6.36 -12.25 -9.27
C ASP A 73 5.98 -11.12 -8.32
N GLN A 74 5.51 -9.99 -8.85
CA GLN A 74 5.03 -8.87 -8.03
C GLN A 74 3.75 -9.26 -7.26
N VAL A 75 2.86 -10.06 -7.85
CA VAL A 75 1.69 -10.61 -7.13
C VAL A 75 2.13 -11.50 -5.98
N GLN A 76 3.19 -12.30 -6.14
CA GLN A 76 3.75 -13.09 -5.03
C GLN A 76 4.37 -12.20 -3.95
N GLN A 77 5.16 -11.18 -4.32
CA GLN A 77 5.70 -10.20 -3.38
C GLN A 77 4.59 -9.51 -2.57
N LEU A 78 3.52 -9.10 -3.24
CA LEU A 78 2.34 -8.51 -2.62
C LEU A 78 1.66 -9.50 -1.66
N SER A 79 1.49 -10.76 -2.07
CA SER A 79 0.93 -11.80 -1.21
C SER A 79 1.75 -12.04 0.06
N ARG A 80 3.09 -12.03 -0.04
CA ARG A 80 3.98 -12.14 1.12
C ARG A 80 3.82 -10.94 2.05
N LEU A 81 3.85 -9.73 1.50
CA LEU A 81 3.64 -8.48 2.24
C LEU A 81 2.31 -8.50 3.01
N LEU A 82 1.24 -9.00 2.38
CA LEU A 82 -0.08 -9.06 3.00
C LEU A 82 -0.19 -10.12 4.12
N THR A 83 0.76 -11.03 4.26
CA THR A 83 0.81 -11.99 5.38
C THR A 83 1.11 -11.30 6.71
N HIS A 84 1.74 -10.12 6.70
CA HIS A 84 2.01 -9.37 7.93
C HIS A 84 0.73 -8.77 8.54
N ARG A 85 0.64 -8.87 9.87
CA ARG A 85 -0.45 -8.26 10.65
C ARG A 85 -0.36 -6.74 10.61
N ASP A 86 -1.50 -6.08 10.78
CA ASP A 86 -1.62 -4.62 10.75
C ASP A 86 -0.70 -3.92 11.78
N VAL A 87 -0.53 -4.53 12.95
CA VAL A 87 0.35 -4.03 14.03
C VAL A 87 1.83 -3.96 13.63
N VAL A 88 2.25 -4.76 12.65
CA VAL A 88 3.63 -4.77 12.12
C VAL A 88 3.71 -3.91 10.86
N LEU A 89 2.76 -4.07 9.95
CA LEU A 89 2.78 -3.39 8.65
C LEU A 89 2.55 -1.88 8.78
N TYR A 90 1.65 -1.44 9.66
CA TYR A 90 1.31 -0.03 9.80
C TYR A 90 2.50 0.84 10.26
N PRO A 91 3.26 0.48 11.32
CA PRO A 91 4.44 1.27 11.72
C PRO A 91 5.49 1.45 10.61
N TRP A 92 5.66 0.44 9.75
CA TRP A 92 6.54 0.51 8.59
C TRP A 92 6.04 1.52 7.55
N LEU A 93 4.76 1.45 7.18
CA LEU A 93 4.16 2.37 6.21
C LEU A 93 4.05 3.81 6.72
N ALA A 94 3.84 3.97 8.02
CA ALA A 94 3.77 5.28 8.66
C ALA A 94 5.15 5.90 8.91
N GLY A 95 6.24 5.18 8.64
CA GLY A 95 7.62 5.61 8.92
C GLY A 95 7.93 5.74 10.41
N LYS A 96 7.14 5.09 11.28
CA LYS A 96 7.36 5.06 12.74
C LYS A 96 8.36 3.98 13.16
N ALA A 97 8.56 2.97 12.31
CA ALA A 97 9.54 1.92 12.48
C ALA A 97 10.34 1.75 11.18
N PRO A 98 11.63 1.37 11.26
CA PRO A 98 12.41 1.04 10.07
C PRO A 98 11.82 -0.20 9.38
N VAL A 99 11.82 -0.19 8.06
CA VAL A 99 11.45 -1.36 7.26
C VAL A 99 12.65 -2.32 7.29
N PRO A 100 12.45 -3.62 7.62
CA PRO A 100 13.53 -4.60 7.57
C PRO A 100 14.15 -4.70 6.18
N ALA A 101 15.46 -4.93 6.12
CA ALA A 101 16.18 -5.08 4.86
C ALA A 101 15.62 -6.22 4.01
N GLU A 102 15.19 -7.33 4.64
CA GLU A 102 14.55 -8.48 3.99
C GLU A 102 13.26 -8.11 3.24
N MET A 103 12.55 -7.08 3.70
CA MET A 103 11.32 -6.61 3.07
C MET A 103 11.57 -5.61 1.94
N LEU A 104 12.77 -5.03 1.87
CA LEU A 104 13.19 -4.11 0.81
C LEU A 104 13.98 -4.84 -0.29
N ASN A 105 14.88 -5.71 0.15
CA ASN A 105 15.75 -6.55 -0.64
C ASN A 105 15.43 -7.99 -0.22
N GLU A 106 14.58 -8.66 -1.00
CA GLU A 106 14.43 -10.11 -0.88
C GLU A 106 15.79 -10.77 -1.23
N PRO A 107 16.06 -12.01 -0.76
CA PRO A 107 17.38 -12.63 -0.85
C PRO A 107 18.00 -12.67 -2.25
N ASN A 108 17.17 -12.64 -3.30
CA ASN A 108 17.60 -12.65 -4.70
C ASN A 108 17.27 -11.38 -5.48
N ASP A 109 16.26 -10.57 -5.08
CA ASP A 109 15.74 -9.44 -5.86
C ASP A 109 15.14 -8.33 -4.98
N ARG A 110 14.88 -7.16 -5.57
CA ARG A 110 14.23 -6.04 -4.85
C ARG A 110 12.72 -6.29 -4.73
N ASN A 111 12.14 -5.97 -3.56
CA ASN A 111 10.68 -6.00 -3.39
C ASN A 111 10.06 -4.72 -3.99
N GLU A 112 9.79 -4.77 -5.29
CA GLU A 112 9.25 -3.65 -6.05
C GLU A 112 7.90 -3.20 -5.50
N VAL A 113 7.07 -4.13 -5.05
CA VAL A 113 5.74 -3.83 -4.53
C VAL A 113 5.81 -3.05 -3.22
N MET A 114 6.73 -3.39 -2.32
CA MET A 114 6.95 -2.62 -1.09
C MET A 114 7.35 -1.19 -1.44
N VAL A 115 8.24 -1.00 -2.41
CA VAL A 115 8.65 0.34 -2.87
C VAL A 115 7.48 1.12 -3.49
N MET A 116 6.66 0.46 -4.32
CA MET A 116 5.46 1.06 -4.90
C MET A 116 4.47 1.49 -3.80
N LEU A 117 4.25 0.64 -2.80
CA LEU A 117 3.36 0.92 -1.68
C LEU A 117 3.87 2.09 -0.82
N LEU A 118 5.18 2.11 -0.51
CA LEU A 118 5.78 3.21 0.24
C LEU A 118 5.65 4.54 -0.51
N ARG A 119 5.89 4.55 -1.83
CA ARG A 119 5.68 5.73 -2.68
C ARG A 119 4.21 6.15 -2.75
N TYR A 120 3.30 5.19 -2.75
CA TYR A 120 1.85 5.44 -2.74
C TYR A 120 1.40 6.10 -1.43
N VAL A 121 1.91 5.62 -0.28
CA VAL A 121 1.60 6.19 1.04
C VAL A 121 2.24 7.56 1.23
N ASN A 122 3.54 7.68 0.97
CA ASN A 122 4.29 8.92 1.11
C ASN A 122 5.47 8.95 0.13
N PRO A 123 5.47 9.85 -0.87
CA PRO A 123 6.57 9.98 -1.82
C PRO A 123 7.93 10.31 -1.18
N LYS A 124 7.93 10.89 0.03
CA LYS A 124 9.13 11.25 0.80
C LYS A 124 9.37 10.31 1.99
N HIS A 125 8.88 9.07 1.91
CA HIS A 125 9.01 8.09 3.00
C HIS A 125 10.49 7.85 3.38
N PRO A 126 10.83 7.80 4.68
CA PRO A 126 12.22 7.66 5.14
C PRO A 126 12.91 6.40 4.61
N ALA A 127 12.18 5.28 4.51
CA ALA A 127 12.73 4.02 3.98
C ALA A 127 13.14 4.11 2.50
N LEU A 128 12.58 5.04 1.70
CA LEU A 128 13.01 5.22 0.30
C LEU A 128 14.42 5.79 0.19
N LYS A 129 14.91 6.50 1.23
CA LYS A 129 16.29 7.00 1.27
C LYS A 129 17.32 5.89 1.47
N GLN A 130 16.89 4.73 1.99
CA GLN A 130 17.77 3.58 2.20
C GLN A 130 18.04 2.82 0.88
N ILE A 131 17.29 3.15 -0.17
CA ILE A 131 17.30 2.48 -1.46
C ILE A 131 18.00 3.35 -2.53
N SER A 132 18.10 4.66 -2.26
CA SER A 132 18.67 5.65 -3.17
C SER A 132 20.18 5.77 -3.00
#